data_AF-A0A388PCV2-F1
#
_entry.id   AF-A0A388PCV2-F1
#
_cell.length_a   1.000
_cell.length_b   1.000
_cell.length_c   1.000
_cell.angle_alpha   90.00
_cell.angle_beta   90.00
_cell.angle_gamma   90.00
#
_symmetry.space_group_name_H-M   'P 1'
#
loop_
_entity.id
_entity.type
_entity.pdbx_description
1 polymer ?
#
loop_
_entity_poly.entity_id
_entity_poly.type
_entity_poly.pdbx_seq_one_letter_code
_entity_poly.pdbx_strand_id
1 'polypeptide(L)'
;MHLKIAVLPGDYIGPEVMAAALPVLEAVLKKSGHTLEHSTHDVGGAGIDNHGKALPDSTLEACRAADAILFGSVGGPKWEKLPPAEQPERASLLPFANTSRSTPTSVPASC
;
A
#
# COMPACT_ATOMS: atom_id res chain seq x y z
N MET A 1 17.74 13.11 5.59
CA MET A 1 17.25 12.80 4.23
C MET A 1 15.75 13.06 4.20
N HIS A 2 15.22 13.39 3.03
CA HIS A 2 13.79 13.55 2.80
C HIS A 2 13.27 12.26 2.15
N LEU A 3 12.31 11.60 2.78
CA LEU A 3 11.74 10.34 2.31
C LEU A 3 10.31 10.56 1.86
N LYS A 4 9.98 10.13 0.65
CA LYS A 4 8.63 10.15 0.10
C LYS A 4 8.02 8.75 0.14
N ILE A 5 6.91 8.59 0.85
CA ILE A 5 6.23 7.30 1.01
C ILE A 5 4.83 7.36 0.41
N ALA A 6 4.51 6.40 -0.46
CA ALA A 6 3.14 6.17 -0.90
C ALA A 6 2.43 5.28 0.12
N VAL A 7 1.36 5.78 0.73
CA VAL A 7 0.59 5.06 1.76
C VAL A 7 -0.65 4.48 1.11
N LEU A 8 -0.73 3.15 1.13
CA LEU A 8 -1.81 2.38 0.52
C LEU A 8 -2.55 1.63 1.63
N PRO A 9 -3.52 2.28 2.31
CA PRO A 9 -4.18 1.69 3.48
C PRO A 9 -5.03 0.46 3.13
N GLY A 10 -5.62 0.44 1.94
CA GLY A 10 -6.44 -0.66 1.46
C GLY A 10 -7.79 -0.77 2.18
N ASP A 11 -8.20 -2.01 2.47
CA ASP A 11 -9.56 -2.37 2.89
C ASP A 11 -9.63 -2.83 4.36
N TYR A 12 -10.83 -2.77 4.93
CA TYR A 12 -11.16 -3.22 6.29
C TYR A 12 -10.26 -2.63 7.39
N ILE A 13 -9.43 -3.47 8.01
CA ILE A 13 -8.54 -3.08 9.12
C ILE A 13 -7.34 -2.25 8.66
N GLY A 14 -7.06 -2.25 7.36
CA GLY A 14 -5.89 -1.59 6.77
C GLY A 14 -5.79 -0.10 7.13
N PRO A 15 -6.84 0.73 6.88
CA PRO A 15 -6.88 2.13 7.29
C PRO A 15 -6.65 2.36 8.80
N GLU A 16 -7.22 1.50 9.66
CA GLU A 16 -7.11 1.65 11.11
C GLU A 16 -5.68 1.41 11.60
N VAL A 17 -5.07 0.32 11.12
CA VAL A 17 -3.68 -0.01 11.43
C VAL A 17 -2.73 1.05 10.85
N MET A 18 -3.02 1.55 9.65
CA MET A 18 -2.22 2.58 9.00
C MET A 18 -2.23 3.91 9.77
N ALA A 19 -3.38 4.29 10.31
CA ALA A 19 -3.52 5.49 11.14
C ALA A 19 -2.67 5.41 12.43
N ALA A 20 -2.46 4.20 12.97
CA ALA A 20 -1.57 3.97 14.11
C ALA A 20 -0.08 3.89 13.70
N ALA A 21 0.22 3.38 12.50
CA ALA A 21 1.58 3.21 12.01
C ALA A 21 2.27 4.53 11.63
N LEU A 22 1.55 5.46 10.99
CA LEU A 22 2.11 6.72 10.50
C LEU A 22 2.76 7.59 11.60
N PRO A 23 2.11 7.85 12.76
CA PRO A 23 2.71 8.63 13.84
C PRO A 23 3.98 7.98 14.40
N VAL A 24 4.00 6.64 14.48
CA VAL A 24 5.17 5.89 14.96
C VAL A 24 6.33 6.06 13.99
N LEU A 25 6.07 5.92 12.68
CA LEU A 25 7.07 6.11 11.63
C LEU A 25 7.63 7.52 11.63
N GLU A 26 6.76 8.54 11.72
CA GLU A 26 7.17 9.94 11.79
C GLU A 26 8.03 10.22 13.03
N ALA A 27 7.66 9.68 14.20
CA ALA A 27 8.42 9.83 15.43
C ALA A 27 9.83 9.20 15.34
N VAL A 28 9.96 8.04 14.69
CA VAL A 28 11.26 7.37 14.47
C VAL A 28 12.12 8.18 13.50
N LEU A 29 11.56 8.62 12.38
CA LEU A 29 12.30 9.40 11.38
C LEU A 29 12.75 10.75 11.92
N LYS A 30 11.90 11.41 12.73
CA LYS A 30 12.27 12.64 13.41
C LYS A 30 13.46 12.45 14.35
N LYS A 31 13.53 11.32 15.07
CA LYS A 31 14.66 10.99 15.95
C LYS A 31 15.96 10.74 15.19
N SER A 32 15.90 10.23 13.96
CA SER A 32 17.07 10.01 13.10
C SER A 32 17.45 11.22 12.23
N GLY A 33 16.77 12.37 12.41
CA GLY A 33 17.05 13.58 11.61
C GLY A 33 16.60 13.44 10.15
N HIS A 34 15.55 12.66 9.89
CA HIS A 34 14.93 12.50 8.59
C HIS A 34 13.55 13.15 8.57
N THR A 35 13.11 13.58 7.39
CA THR A 35 11.76 14.11 7.17
C THR A 35 10.96 13.16 6.31
N LEU A 36 9.67 13.08 6.60
CA LEU A 36 8.73 12.21 5.90
C LEU A 36 7.73 13.07 5.13
N GLU A 37 7.66 12.87 3.82
CA GLU A 37 6.50 13.24 3.00
C GLU A 37 5.71 11.97 2.72
N HIS A 38 4.42 11.97 2.98
CA HIS A 38 3.57 10.84 2.64
C HIS A 38 2.31 11.28 1.91
N SER A 39 1.85 10.44 0.98
CA SER A 39 0.61 10.67 0.24
C SER A 39 -0.22 9.38 0.26
N THR A 40 -1.50 9.52 0.58
CA THR A 40 -2.43 8.39 0.70
C THR A 40 -3.18 8.18 -0.61
N HIS A 41 -3.23 6.93 -1.09
CA HIS A 41 -3.89 6.58 -2.35
C HIS A 41 -4.76 5.33 -2.21
N ASP A 42 -5.81 5.26 -3.01
CA ASP A 42 -6.76 4.14 -3.01
C ASP A 42 -6.14 2.89 -3.65
N VAL A 43 -6.37 1.73 -3.04
CA VAL A 43 -5.94 0.42 -3.53
C VAL A 43 -6.91 -0.66 -3.08
N GLY A 44 -6.94 -1.79 -3.79
CA GLY A 44 -7.78 -2.93 -3.45
C GLY A 44 -9.26 -2.65 -3.70
N GLY A 45 -10.10 -3.06 -2.77
CA GLY A 45 -11.55 -2.84 -2.80
C GLY A 45 -11.91 -1.35 -2.83
N ALA A 46 -11.22 -0.50 -2.07
CA ALA A 46 -11.38 0.97 -2.14
C ALA A 46 -11.05 1.52 -3.54
N GLY A 47 -10.04 0.96 -4.19
CA GLY A 47 -9.71 1.27 -5.59
C GLY A 47 -10.85 0.87 -6.55
N ILE A 48 -11.39 -0.34 -6.39
CA ILE A 48 -12.52 -0.83 -7.19
C ILE A 48 -13.75 0.05 -6.99
N ASP A 49 -14.09 0.36 -5.74
CA ASP A 49 -15.29 1.11 -5.39
C ASP A 49 -15.23 2.55 -5.90
N ASN A 50 -14.08 3.22 -5.79
CA ASN A 50 -13.93 4.64 -6.15
C ASN A 50 -13.53 4.87 -7.61
N HIS A 51 -12.74 3.97 -8.20
CA HIS A 51 -12.10 4.16 -9.51
C HIS A 51 -12.40 3.03 -10.50
N GLY A 52 -13.14 2.00 -10.09
CA GLY A 52 -13.45 0.84 -10.94
C GLY A 52 -12.28 -0.12 -11.18
N LYS A 53 -11.12 0.09 -10.53
CA LYS A 53 -9.93 -0.75 -10.66
C LYS A 53 -9.25 -0.93 -9.31
N ALA A 54 -8.82 -2.16 -9.00
CA ALA A 54 -8.12 -2.45 -7.74
C ALA A 54 -6.80 -1.68 -7.59
N LEU A 55 -6.11 -1.40 -8.69
CA LEU A 55 -4.93 -0.55 -8.70
C LEU A 55 -5.14 0.57 -9.74
N PRO A 56 -5.62 1.75 -9.31
CA PRO A 56 -5.78 2.90 -10.19
C PRO A 56 -4.43 3.34 -10.78
N ASP A 57 -4.46 3.86 -12.00
CA ASP A 57 -3.25 4.34 -12.69
C ASP A 57 -2.57 5.48 -11.91
N SER A 58 -3.36 6.36 -11.26
CA SER A 58 -2.87 7.41 -10.37
C SER A 58 -2.11 6.87 -9.15
N THR A 59 -2.63 5.80 -8.53
CA THR A 59 -1.97 5.11 -7.41
C THR A 59 -0.63 4.52 -7.85
N LEU A 60 -0.60 3.89 -9.03
CA LEU A 60 0.63 3.33 -9.59
C LEU A 60 1.68 4.42 -9.87
N GLU A 61 1.29 5.57 -10.41
CA GLU A 61 2.18 6.71 -10.64
C GLU A 61 2.74 7.27 -9.34
N ALA A 62 1.90 7.41 -8.31
CA ALA A 62 2.35 7.84 -6.99
C ALA A 62 3.36 6.87 -6.37
N CYS A 63 3.11 5.56 -6.48
CA CYS A 63 4.05 4.53 -6.04
C CYS A 63 5.39 4.58 -6.78
N ARG A 64 5.39 4.89 -8.08
CA ARG A 64 6.61 5.03 -8.88
C ARG A 64 7.42 6.27 -8.51
N ALA A 65 6.76 7.34 -8.06
CA ALA A 65 7.38 8.58 -7.63
C ALA A 65 7.85 8.55 -6.17
N ALA A 66 7.45 7.55 -5.39
CA ALA A 66 7.83 7.38 -3.99
C ALA A 66 9.12 6.57 -3.84
N ASP A 67 9.84 6.80 -2.74
CA ASP A 67 11.01 6.03 -2.33
C ASP A 67 10.62 4.65 -1.79
N ALA A 68 9.45 4.58 -1.15
CA ALA A 68 8.90 3.34 -0.58
C ALA A 68 7.37 3.35 -0.60
N ILE A 69 6.79 2.16 -0.49
CA ILE A 69 5.35 1.94 -0.40
C ILE A 69 5.04 1.36 0.98
N LEU A 70 4.16 2.01 1.73
CA LEU A 70 3.62 1.48 2.98
C LEU A 70 2.24 0.91 2.68
N PHE A 71 2.17 -0.41 2.61
CA PHE A 71 0.98 -1.15 2.17
C PHE A 71 0.24 -1.77 3.36
N GLY A 72 -1.08 -1.59 3.41
CA GLY A 72 -1.96 -2.16 4.42
C GLY A 72 -2.47 -3.55 4.04
N SER A 73 -3.78 -3.74 4.14
CA SER A 73 -4.48 -4.97 3.76
C SER A 73 -5.43 -4.70 2.61
N VAL A 74 -5.58 -5.62 1.66
CA VAL A 74 -6.57 -5.50 0.58
C VAL A 74 -7.39 -6.78 0.47
N GLY A 75 -8.63 -6.66 0.00
CA GLY A 75 -9.53 -7.79 -0.19
C GLY A 75 -10.63 -7.89 0.85
N GLY A 76 -11.43 -8.95 0.74
CA GLY A 76 -12.52 -9.31 1.65
C GLY A 76 -13.83 -9.67 0.93
N PRO A 77 -14.85 -10.10 1.70
CA PRO A 77 -16.00 -10.86 1.19
C PRO A 77 -16.84 -10.13 0.14
N LYS A 78 -16.78 -8.79 0.10
CA LYS A 78 -17.48 -7.97 -0.90
C LYS A 78 -16.98 -8.23 -2.33
N TRP A 79 -15.69 -8.52 -2.50
CA TRP A 79 -15.03 -8.62 -3.81
C TRP A 79 -14.55 -10.04 -4.16
N GLU A 80 -14.81 -11.04 -3.30
CA GLU A 80 -14.41 -12.45 -3.54
C GLU A 80 -15.07 -13.07 -4.78
N LYS A 81 -16.27 -12.62 -5.14
CA LYS A 81 -17.03 -13.15 -6.29
C LYS A 81 -16.59 -12.57 -7.63
N LEU A 82 -15.69 -11.58 -7.64
CA LEU A 82 -15.14 -11.03 -8.88
C LEU A 82 -14.26 -12.07 -9.58
N PRO A 83 -14.10 -11.96 -10.91
CA PRO A 83 -13.14 -12.79 -11.64
C PRO A 83 -11.74 -12.71 -10.99
N PRO A 84 -10.95 -13.80 -10.97
CA PRO A 84 -9.66 -13.84 -10.27
C PRO A 84 -8.68 -12.72 -10.66
N ALA A 85 -8.75 -12.24 -11.91
CA ALA A 85 -7.91 -11.15 -12.38
C ALA A 85 -8.31 -9.77 -11.81
N GLU A 86 -9.53 -9.62 -11.32
CA GLU A 86 -10.10 -8.38 -10.78
C GLU A 86 -10.18 -8.40 -9.25
N GLN A 87 -9.91 -9.54 -8.62
CA GLN A 87 -9.89 -9.66 -7.16
C GLN A 87 -8.81 -8.75 -6.55
N PRO A 88 -9.13 -7.97 -5.50
CA PRO A 88 -8.23 -6.97 -4.90
C PRO A 88 -6.82 -7.50 -4.58
N GLU A 89 -6.73 -8.71 -4.02
CA GLU A 89 -5.47 -9.33 -3.61
C GLU A 89 -4.54 -9.57 -4.80
N ARG A 90 -5.08 -10.10 -5.90
CA ARG A 90 -4.30 -10.45 -7.09
C ARG A 90 -4.03 -9.22 -7.95
N ALA A 91 -5.04 -8.40 -8.16
CA ALA A 91 -4.98 -7.23 -9.00
C ALA A 91 -4.11 -6.11 -8.40
N SER A 92 -3.95 -6.06 -7.07
CA SER A 92 -3.10 -5.08 -6.39
C SER A 92 -1.68 -5.60 -6.16
N LEU A 93 -1.49 -6.82 -5.66
CA LEU A 93 -0.16 -7.31 -5.25
C LEU A 93 0.70 -7.82 -6.41
N LEU A 94 0.12 -8.49 -7.41
CA LEU A 94 0.90 -9.05 -8.53
C LEU A 94 1.61 -7.98 -9.37
N PRO A 95 1.01 -6.81 -9.67
CA PRO A 95 1.73 -5.73 -10.35
C PRO A 95 2.97 -5.25 -9.59
N PHE A 96 2.91 -5.17 -8.26
CA PHE A 96 4.05 -4.76 -7.43
C PHE A 96 5.15 -5.82 -7.38
N ALA A 97 4.78 -7.11 -7.31
CA ALA A 97 5.73 -8.22 -7.29
C ALA A 97 6.46 -8.41 -8.63
N ASN A 98 5.82 -8.04 -9.74
CA ASN A 98 6.40 -8.17 -11.08
C ASN A 98 7.17 -6.92 -11.55
N THR A 99 7.12 -5.82 -10.80
CA THR A 99 7.97 -4.65 -11.07
C THR A 99 9.41 -4.89 -10.60
N SER A 100 10.37 -4.65 -11.49
CA SER A 100 11.81 -4.96 -11.35
C SER A 100 12.57 -4.26 -10.21
N ARG A 101 11.87 -3.58 -9.28
CA ARG A 101 12.44 -2.91 -8.11
C ARG A 101 11.97 -3.49 -6.77
N SER A 102 11.09 -4.50 -6.75
CA SER A 102 10.72 -5.15 -5.49
C SER A 102 11.94 -5.88 -4.92
N THR A 103 12.42 -5.45 -3.76
CA THR A 103 13.38 -6.22 -2.96
C THR A 103 12.80 -7.60 -2.62
N PRO A 104 13.64 -8.63 -2.36
CA PRO A 104 13.16 -9.95 -1.99
C PRO A 104 12.17 -9.88 -0.83
N THR A 105 11.08 -10.65 -0.89
CA THR A 105 10.13 -10.76 0.21
C THR A 105 10.85 -11.32 1.43
N SER A 106 11.06 -10.48 2.46
CA SER A 106 11.60 -10.89 3.75
C SER A 106 10.46 -10.99 4.76
N VAL A 107 10.08 -12.21 5.14
CA VAL A 107 9.13 -12.45 6.23
C VAL A 107 9.92 -13.01 7.42
N PRO A 108 10.30 -12.18 8.41
CA PRO A 108 10.86 -12.69 9.64
C PRO A 108 9.75 -13.43 10.41
N ALA A 109 9.80 -14.76 10.41
CA ALA A 109 8.95 -15.58 11.27
C ALA A 109 9.66 -15.73 12.63
N SER A 110 9.38 -14.81 13.55
CA SER A 110 9.77 -14.95 14.95
C SER A 110 8.52 -14.86 15.83
N CYS A 111 8.07 -16.02 16.32
CA CYS A 111 7.28 -16.12 17.55
C CYS A 111 8.19 -16.01 18.76
#